data_AF-A0A0D3JH97-F1
#
_entry.id   AF-A0A0D3JH97-F1
#
_cell.length_a   1.000
_cell.length_b   1.000
_cell.length_c   1.000
_cell.angle_alpha   90.00
_cell.angle_beta   90.00
_cell.angle_gamma   90.00
#
_symmetry.space_group_name_H-M   'P 1'
#
loop_
_entity.id
_entity.type
_entity.pdbx_description
1 polymer ?
#
loop_
_entity_poly.entity_id
_entity_poly.type
_entity_poly.pdbx_seq_one_letter_code
_entity_poly.pdbx_strand_id
1 'polypeptide(L)'
;MITYAESTGFGDCGSLGGESYAGSKDSVDTGGGDCGSPGTLVSPALNMLPPPIAADYDLERQQRLNTLDPDETDEEELAKIETLRQHVYGALGITSADEVPEDLFPLFGKSSLVRFGRAKRWKYKRATKMFVEMLCWYRSYDLPRQMRQWENVDSESHVGRVFQKYMPIGTFGTDKRGAPVFYSLPDVREIGFEAYERGSLYLIHKTVRSIEDVSLERGRHLLHANVVFDMQDVSWVRLIANLKPFARHVKTQDDNMPERLYTCLVIRAPLVFTAAWKLLKPLLATETVDKVSILGRRAGPTALGGPSPWAPGWS
;
A
#
# COMPACT_ATOMS: atom_id res chain seq x y z
N MET A 1 -2.65 3.55 -21.48
CA MET A 1 -3.71 2.81 -22.20
C MET A 1 -4.05 1.64 -21.30
N ILE A 2 -5.12 1.80 -20.54
CA ILE A 2 -5.65 0.81 -19.59
C ILE A 2 -6.47 -0.18 -20.42
N THR A 3 -6.30 -1.48 -20.16
CA THR A 3 -7.06 -2.54 -20.84
C THR A 3 -8.13 -3.07 -19.90
N TYR A 4 -9.34 -3.27 -20.42
CA TYR A 4 -10.49 -3.77 -19.68
C TYR A 4 -10.56 -5.29 -19.85
N ALA A 5 -10.65 -6.03 -18.75
CA ALA A 5 -11.01 -7.44 -18.74
C ALA A 5 -12.39 -7.58 -18.07
N GLU A 6 -13.28 -8.40 -18.64
CA GLU A 6 -14.60 -8.67 -18.11
C GLU A 6 -14.48 -9.40 -16.76
N SER A 7 -15.05 -8.83 -15.69
CA SER A 7 -15.07 -9.45 -14.37
C SER A 7 -16.17 -10.51 -14.30
N THR A 8 -15.81 -11.75 -13.94
CA THR A 8 -16.75 -12.79 -13.53
C THR A 8 -17.44 -12.40 -12.22
N GLY A 9 -18.77 -12.52 -12.19
CA GLY A 9 -19.65 -11.99 -11.15
C GLY A 9 -19.43 -12.55 -9.74
N PHE A 10 -19.88 -11.76 -8.77
CA PHE A 10 -20.01 -12.13 -7.37
C PHE A 10 -20.84 -13.39 -7.20
N GLY A 11 -20.25 -14.42 -6.59
CA GLY A 11 -20.96 -15.61 -6.14
C GLY A 11 -21.61 -15.37 -4.78
N ASP A 12 -22.92 -15.60 -4.71
CA ASP A 12 -23.74 -15.69 -3.50
C ASP A 12 -23.12 -16.63 -2.46
N CYS A 13 -23.07 -16.20 -1.20
CA CYS A 13 -22.86 -17.15 -0.09
C CYS A 13 -23.67 -16.73 1.14
N GLY A 14 -24.79 -17.44 1.33
CA GLY A 14 -25.27 -18.01 2.59
C GLY A 14 -25.41 -17.10 3.81
N SER A 15 -26.65 -16.85 4.20
CA SER A 15 -27.03 -16.34 5.52
C SER A 15 -26.49 -17.22 6.65
N LEU A 16 -26.14 -16.63 7.80
CA LEU A 16 -26.46 -17.14 9.15
C LEU A 16 -26.08 -16.11 10.24
N GLY A 17 -27.04 -15.87 11.15
CA GLY A 17 -26.79 -15.66 12.59
C GLY A 17 -26.29 -14.28 13.03
N GLY A 18 -27.23 -13.43 13.47
CA GLY A 18 -26.91 -12.16 14.13
C GLY A 18 -26.48 -12.32 15.59
N GLU A 19 -25.46 -11.57 15.99
CA GLU A 19 -25.25 -11.12 17.37
C GLU A 19 -24.78 -9.66 17.36
N SER A 20 -25.39 -8.87 18.22
CA SER A 20 -25.23 -7.43 18.36
C SER A 20 -23.89 -7.05 18.99
N TYR A 21 -23.08 -6.25 18.30
CA TYR A 21 -21.92 -5.59 18.92
C TYR A 21 -22.29 -4.21 19.46
N ALA A 22 -22.42 -4.13 20.78
CA ALA A 22 -22.42 -2.89 21.53
C ALA A 22 -21.00 -2.27 21.49
N GLY A 23 -20.93 -0.97 21.24
CA GLY A 23 -19.66 -0.25 21.08
C GLY A 23 -18.81 -0.26 22.35
N SER A 24 -17.57 -0.76 22.21
CA SER A 24 -16.48 -0.44 23.13
C SER A 24 -15.74 0.79 22.60
N LYS A 25 -15.70 1.85 23.41
CA LYS A 25 -14.81 3.00 23.21
C LYS A 25 -13.43 2.65 23.74
N ASP A 26 -12.68 1.87 22.99
CA ASP A 26 -11.24 1.74 23.22
C ASP A 26 -10.53 2.68 22.24
N SER A 27 -10.22 3.89 22.75
CA SER A 27 -9.28 4.80 22.11
C SER A 27 -7.92 4.12 22.11
N VAL A 28 -7.55 3.53 20.98
CA VAL A 28 -6.17 3.12 20.72
C VAL A 28 -5.36 4.39 20.58
N ASP A 29 -4.64 4.73 21.64
CA ASP A 29 -3.59 5.74 21.63
C ASP A 29 -2.57 5.36 20.56
N THR A 30 -2.57 6.06 19.43
CA THR A 30 -1.53 5.95 18.40
C THR A 30 -0.28 6.72 18.86
N GLY A 31 0.15 6.47 20.09
CA GLY A 31 1.39 6.98 20.64
C GLY A 31 2.53 6.51 19.74
N GLY A 32 3.13 7.45 19.02
CA GLY A 32 4.35 7.21 18.28
C GLY A 32 5.42 6.74 19.26
N GLY A 33 5.67 5.43 19.27
CA GLY A 33 6.83 4.87 19.93
C GLY A 33 8.07 5.40 19.23
N ASP A 34 8.76 6.32 19.90
CA ASP A 34 10.07 6.83 19.49
C ASP A 34 11.07 5.67 19.48
N CYS A 35 11.29 5.08 18.33
CA CYS A 35 12.43 4.20 18.09
C CYS A 35 13.70 5.07 17.96
N GLY A 36 14.19 5.54 19.11
CA GLY A 36 15.58 5.94 19.37
C GLY A 36 16.25 6.91 18.38
N SER A 37 16.42 8.16 18.80
CA SER A 37 17.33 9.14 18.19
C SER A 37 18.81 8.67 18.15
N PRO A 38 19.66 9.25 17.27
CA PRO A 38 20.75 8.53 16.59
C PRO A 38 22.01 8.39 17.44
N GLY A 39 22.12 7.27 18.14
CA GLY A 39 23.38 6.68 18.59
C GLY A 39 23.70 5.45 17.76
N THR A 40 24.99 5.22 17.50
CA THR A 40 25.63 4.05 16.88
C THR A 40 24.71 2.83 16.73
N LEU A 41 24.47 2.37 15.49
CA LEU A 41 23.72 1.14 15.17
C LEU A 41 24.27 -0.05 15.96
N VAL A 42 23.71 -0.31 17.15
CA VAL A 42 23.69 -1.64 17.74
C VAL A 42 22.63 -2.39 16.94
N SER A 43 23.05 -3.44 16.24
CA SER A 43 22.17 -4.30 15.44
C SER A 43 20.90 -4.66 16.24
N PRO A 44 19.67 -4.32 15.77
CA PRO A 44 18.47 -4.71 16.47
C PRO A 44 18.27 -6.21 16.23
N ALA A 45 18.67 -7.04 17.18
CA ALA A 45 18.39 -8.47 17.13
C ALA A 45 16.87 -8.72 17.09
N LEU A 46 16.44 -9.90 16.61
CA LEU A 46 15.02 -10.28 16.54
C LEU A 46 14.24 -10.03 17.85
N ASN A 47 14.90 -10.11 19.00
CA ASN A 47 14.34 -9.84 20.33
C ASN A 47 14.05 -8.35 20.62
N MET A 48 14.54 -7.42 19.80
CA MET A 48 14.25 -5.98 19.89
C MET A 48 13.05 -5.57 19.04
N LEU A 49 12.57 -6.45 18.14
CA LEU A 49 11.32 -6.23 17.44
C LEU A 49 10.14 -6.34 18.42
N PRO A 50 8.99 -5.70 18.13
CA PRO A 50 7.77 -5.98 18.86
C PRO A 50 7.43 -7.48 18.85
N PRO A 51 6.56 -7.96 19.77
CA PRO A 51 6.20 -9.37 19.85
C PRO A 51 5.66 -9.92 18.52
N PRO A 52 5.90 -11.20 18.20
CA PRO A 52 5.32 -11.84 17.02
C PRO A 52 3.81 -11.70 16.99
N ILE A 53 3.26 -11.51 15.79
CA ILE A 53 1.82 -11.48 15.54
C ILE A 53 1.37 -12.78 14.88
N ALA A 54 0.06 -13.01 14.80
CA ALA A 54 -0.47 -14.20 14.12
C ALA A 54 -0.16 -14.14 12.61
N ALA A 55 0.51 -15.19 12.11
CA ALA A 55 0.67 -15.40 10.68
C ALA A 55 -0.71 -15.63 10.05
N ASP A 56 -1.02 -14.85 9.01
CA ASP A 56 -2.29 -14.91 8.30
C ASP A 56 -2.05 -14.68 6.81
N TYR A 57 -1.49 -15.72 6.20
CA TYR A 57 -1.20 -15.82 4.79
C TYR A 57 -1.18 -17.29 4.39
N ASP A 58 -1.42 -17.56 3.11
CA ASP A 58 -1.23 -18.90 2.54
C ASP A 58 0.27 -19.16 2.33
N LEU A 59 0.82 -20.11 3.09
CA LEU A 59 2.25 -20.44 3.07
C LEU A 59 2.71 -20.96 1.71
N GLU A 60 1.94 -21.82 1.05
CA GLU A 60 2.30 -22.37 -0.25
C GLU A 60 2.29 -21.27 -1.31
N ARG A 61 1.25 -20.42 -1.30
CA ARG A 61 1.19 -19.23 -2.15
C ARG A 61 2.39 -18.32 -1.92
N GLN A 62 2.75 -18.06 -0.66
CA GLN A 62 3.87 -17.19 -0.32
C GLN A 62 5.23 -17.78 -0.74
N GLN A 63 5.43 -19.08 -0.57
CA GLN A 63 6.63 -19.77 -1.04
C GLN A 63 6.77 -19.64 -2.56
N ARG A 64 5.68 -19.86 -3.30
CA ARG A 64 5.66 -19.68 -4.77
C ARG A 64 6.04 -18.26 -5.16
N LEU A 65 5.44 -17.24 -4.53
CA LEU A 65 5.78 -15.83 -4.76
C LEU A 65 7.27 -15.54 -4.50
N ASN A 66 7.83 -16.10 -3.42
CA ASN A 66 9.22 -15.90 -3.05
C ASN A 66 10.22 -16.53 -4.05
N THR A 67 9.79 -17.50 -4.86
CA THR A 67 10.62 -18.05 -5.95
C THR A 67 10.72 -17.10 -7.15
N LEU A 68 9.70 -16.27 -7.38
CA LEU A 68 9.67 -15.35 -8.52
C LEU A 68 10.69 -14.24 -8.36
N ASP A 69 11.46 -14.00 -9.42
CA ASP A 69 12.27 -12.79 -9.52
C ASP A 69 11.38 -11.56 -9.76
N PRO A 70 11.75 -10.38 -9.23
CA PRO A 70 11.01 -9.15 -9.50
C PRO A 70 11.08 -8.71 -10.96
N ASP A 71 10.06 -8.00 -11.43
CA ASP A 71 10.08 -7.36 -12.73
C ASP A 71 11.15 -6.27 -12.81
N GLU A 72 11.63 -6.02 -14.03
CA GLU A 72 12.64 -4.98 -14.29
C GLU A 72 13.93 -5.17 -13.45
N THR A 73 14.32 -6.42 -13.14
CA THR A 73 15.58 -6.76 -12.45
C THR A 73 16.51 -7.56 -13.37
N ASP A 74 17.80 -7.25 -13.30
CA ASP A 74 18.88 -8.00 -13.96
C ASP A 74 19.70 -8.82 -12.95
N GLU A 75 20.68 -9.58 -13.44
CA GLU A 75 21.54 -10.43 -12.60
C GLU A 75 22.35 -9.62 -11.57
N GLU A 76 22.77 -8.40 -11.92
CA GLU A 76 23.49 -7.52 -11.00
C GLU A 76 22.57 -7.11 -9.83
N GLU A 77 21.33 -6.75 -10.12
CA GLU A 77 20.36 -6.37 -9.12
C GLU A 77 19.95 -7.56 -8.24
N LEU A 78 19.82 -8.77 -8.80
CA LEU A 78 19.61 -10.00 -8.02
C LEU A 78 20.76 -10.26 -7.03
N ALA A 79 22.02 -10.02 -7.43
CA ALA A 79 23.16 -10.12 -6.52
C ALA A 79 23.13 -9.06 -5.40
N LYS A 80 22.67 -7.83 -5.72
CA LYS A 80 22.47 -6.78 -4.71
C LYS A 80 21.36 -7.12 -3.72
N ILE A 81 20.29 -7.79 -4.16
CA ILE A 81 19.22 -8.29 -3.29
C ILE A 81 19.80 -9.28 -2.28
N GLU A 82 20.63 -10.23 -2.72
CA GLU A 82 21.25 -11.19 -1.81
C GLU A 82 22.19 -10.50 -0.83
N THR A 83 22.99 -9.54 -1.29
CA THR A 83 23.85 -8.74 -0.42
C THR A 83 23.03 -8.00 0.65
N LEU A 84 21.90 -7.38 0.27
CA LEU A 84 21.01 -6.72 1.21
C LEU A 84 20.38 -7.71 2.20
N ARG A 85 20.00 -8.91 1.74
CA ARG A 85 19.49 -9.98 2.61
C ARG A 85 20.48 -10.31 3.71
N GLN A 86 21.76 -10.49 3.38
CA GLN A 86 22.81 -10.76 4.36
C GLN A 86 22.99 -9.61 5.36
N HIS A 87 22.89 -8.36 4.92
CA HIS A 87 22.90 -7.21 5.82
C HIS A 87 21.71 -7.19 6.78
N VAL A 88 20.50 -7.51 6.29
CA VAL A 88 19.29 -7.59 7.13
C VAL A 88 19.38 -8.75 8.12
N TYR A 89 19.82 -9.93 7.67
CA TYR A 89 20.06 -11.09 8.53
C TYR A 89 21.07 -10.79 9.64
N GLY A 90 22.23 -10.24 9.29
CA GLY A 90 23.23 -9.82 10.28
C GLY A 90 22.73 -8.75 11.26
N ALA A 91 21.85 -7.84 10.82
CA ALA A 91 21.23 -6.86 11.69
C ALA A 91 20.24 -7.50 12.69
N LEU A 92 19.53 -8.54 12.26
CA LEU A 92 18.53 -9.25 13.07
C LEU A 92 19.10 -10.43 13.87
N GLY A 93 20.36 -10.80 13.64
CA GLY A 93 20.99 -11.98 14.24
C GLY A 93 20.49 -13.30 13.63
N ILE A 94 19.94 -13.26 12.42
CA ILE A 94 19.50 -14.43 11.65
C ILE A 94 20.70 -15.00 10.90
N THR A 95 20.89 -16.32 10.94
CA THR A 95 22.01 -17.00 10.27
C THR A 95 21.58 -17.78 9.03
N SER A 96 20.31 -18.16 8.93
CA SER A 96 19.74 -18.89 7.79
C SER A 96 18.28 -18.51 7.54
N ALA A 97 17.77 -18.81 6.34
CA ALA A 97 16.39 -18.49 5.97
C ALA A 97 15.35 -19.20 6.87
N ASP A 98 15.69 -20.37 7.42
CA ASP A 98 14.82 -21.16 8.30
C ASP A 98 14.63 -20.51 9.69
N GLU A 99 15.49 -19.56 10.05
CA GLU A 99 15.37 -18.79 11.31
C GLU A 99 14.51 -17.54 11.17
N VAL A 100 14.03 -17.22 9.96
CA VAL A 100 13.09 -16.11 9.76
C VAL A 100 11.77 -16.45 10.47
N PRO A 101 11.29 -15.61 11.41
CA PRO A 101 10.00 -15.85 12.07
C PRO A 101 8.87 -15.96 11.05
N GLU A 102 7.97 -16.91 11.27
CA GLU A 102 6.83 -17.19 10.39
C GLU A 102 6.01 -15.93 10.08
N ASP A 103 5.71 -15.13 11.10
CA ASP A 103 4.92 -13.90 10.94
C ASP A 103 5.57 -12.84 10.01
N LEU A 104 6.88 -12.90 9.83
CA LEU A 104 7.66 -12.00 8.97
C LEU A 104 8.05 -12.63 7.63
N PHE A 105 7.87 -13.94 7.45
CA PHE A 105 8.30 -14.67 6.25
C PHE A 105 7.85 -14.03 4.91
N PRO A 106 6.61 -13.51 4.76
CA PRO A 106 6.19 -12.82 3.53
C PRO A 106 7.02 -11.58 3.18
N LEU A 107 7.65 -10.95 4.17
CA LEU A 107 8.36 -9.69 4.02
C LEU A 107 9.79 -9.87 3.51
N PHE A 108 10.37 -11.08 3.59
CA PHE A 108 11.76 -11.37 3.21
C PHE A 108 11.95 -11.81 1.75
N GLY A 109 10.88 -11.85 0.96
CA GLY A 109 10.94 -12.16 -0.47
C GLY A 109 11.81 -11.19 -1.28
N LYS A 110 12.29 -11.65 -2.45
CA LYS A 110 13.11 -10.81 -3.37
C LYS A 110 12.41 -9.51 -3.75
N SER A 111 11.09 -9.55 -3.93
CA SER A 111 10.26 -8.40 -4.27
C SER A 111 10.19 -7.35 -3.16
N SER A 112 10.37 -7.73 -1.90
CA SER A 112 10.48 -6.78 -0.81
C SER A 112 11.87 -6.19 -0.75
N LEU A 113 12.90 -7.02 -0.71
CA LEU A 113 14.29 -6.56 -0.60
C LEU A 113 14.68 -5.61 -1.73
N VAL A 114 14.29 -5.88 -2.98
CA VAL A 114 14.59 -4.99 -4.11
C VAL A 114 13.98 -3.60 -3.93
N ARG A 115 12.75 -3.50 -3.40
CA ARG A 115 12.06 -2.22 -3.17
C ARG A 115 12.80 -1.37 -2.14
N PHE A 116 13.21 -1.98 -1.02
CA PHE A 116 14.00 -1.27 0.00
C PHE A 116 15.41 -0.92 -0.49
N GLY A 117 16.03 -1.80 -1.30
CA GLY A 117 17.30 -1.54 -1.96
C GLY A 117 17.23 -0.32 -2.87
N ARG A 118 16.28 -0.30 -3.82
CA ARG A 118 16.02 0.82 -4.75
C ARG A 118 15.72 2.12 -4.00
N ALA A 119 14.83 2.10 -3.01
CA ALA A 119 14.44 3.27 -2.23
C ALA A 119 15.60 3.97 -1.51
N LYS A 120 16.66 3.23 -1.16
CA LYS A 120 17.88 3.78 -0.54
C LYS A 120 19.08 3.76 -1.47
N ARG A 121 18.87 3.58 -2.78
CA ARG A 121 19.90 3.57 -3.82
C ARG A 121 21.04 2.62 -3.49
N TRP A 122 20.67 1.43 -3.01
CA TRP A 122 21.58 0.35 -2.60
C TRP A 122 22.59 0.74 -1.52
N LYS A 123 22.32 1.79 -0.73
CA LYS A 123 23.07 2.08 0.49
C LYS A 123 22.66 1.10 1.59
N TYR A 124 23.28 -0.09 1.60
CA TYR A 124 22.86 -1.23 2.42
C TYR A 124 22.54 -0.90 3.88
N LYS A 125 23.42 -0.18 4.59
CA LYS A 125 23.15 0.23 5.99
C LYS A 125 21.83 1.02 6.15
N ARG A 126 21.50 1.88 5.19
CA ARG A 126 20.25 2.67 5.21
C ARG A 126 19.05 1.83 4.79
N ALA A 127 19.20 0.97 3.78
CA ALA A 127 18.16 0.04 3.35
C ALA A 127 17.80 -0.96 4.47
N THR A 128 18.80 -1.54 5.13
CA THR A 128 18.62 -2.42 6.29
C THR A 128 17.92 -1.71 7.43
N LYS A 129 18.35 -0.50 7.79
CA LYS A 129 17.67 0.29 8.83
C LYS A 129 16.18 0.47 8.51
N MET A 130 15.86 0.92 7.29
CA MET A 130 14.49 1.13 6.85
C MET A 130 13.67 -0.18 6.84
N PHE A 131 14.28 -1.29 6.40
CA PHE A 131 13.62 -2.59 6.38
C PHE A 131 13.28 -3.05 7.81
N VAL A 132 14.21 -2.93 8.76
CA VAL A 132 13.96 -3.28 10.17
C VAL A 132 12.90 -2.36 10.80
N GLU A 133 12.92 -1.06 10.50
CA GLU A 133 11.86 -0.13 10.91
C GLU A 133 10.49 -0.55 10.39
N MET A 134 10.40 -1.04 9.14
CA MET A 134 9.16 -1.59 8.60
C MET A 134 8.73 -2.87 9.34
N LEU A 135 9.64 -3.77 9.71
CA LEU A 135 9.29 -4.95 10.52
C LEU A 135 8.72 -4.56 11.88
N CYS A 136 9.30 -3.54 12.52
CA CYS A 136 8.76 -2.96 13.76
C CYS A 136 7.34 -2.43 13.52
N TRP A 137 7.15 -1.61 12.49
CA TRP A 137 5.83 -1.06 12.15
C TRP A 137 4.81 -2.17 11.87
N TYR A 138 5.19 -3.19 11.10
CA TYR A 138 4.32 -4.30 10.72
C TYR A 138 3.77 -5.04 11.96
N ARG A 139 4.63 -5.33 12.93
CA ARG A 139 4.23 -5.97 14.19
C ARG A 139 3.47 -5.03 15.12
N SER A 140 3.91 -3.77 15.27
CA SER A 140 3.24 -2.78 16.11
C SER A 140 1.83 -2.44 15.63
N TYR A 141 1.65 -2.34 14.31
CA TYR A 141 0.35 -2.06 13.70
C TYR A 141 -0.57 -3.29 13.68
N ASP A 142 0.02 -4.49 13.77
CA ASP A 142 -0.62 -5.79 13.55
C ASP A 142 -1.42 -5.79 12.24
N LEU A 143 -0.69 -5.51 11.15
CA LEU A 143 -1.29 -5.31 9.84
C LEU A 143 -2.24 -6.45 9.42
N PRO A 144 -1.90 -7.75 9.57
CA PRO A 144 -2.80 -8.84 9.21
C PRO A 144 -4.13 -8.79 9.97
N ARG A 145 -4.11 -8.51 11.28
CA ARG A 145 -5.35 -8.33 12.05
C ARG A 145 -6.18 -7.16 11.53
N GLN A 146 -5.55 -6.04 11.19
CA GLN A 146 -6.25 -4.90 10.59
C GLN A 146 -6.93 -5.30 9.28
N MET A 147 -6.25 -6.05 8.41
CA MET A 147 -6.81 -6.50 7.13
C MET A 147 -8.03 -7.40 7.34
N ARG A 148 -7.94 -8.40 8.22
CA ARG A 148 -9.08 -9.28 8.55
C ARG A 148 -10.29 -8.51 9.08
N GLN A 149 -10.04 -7.50 9.92
CA GLN A 149 -11.13 -6.66 10.44
C GLN A 149 -11.88 -5.95 9.32
N TRP A 150 -11.18 -5.46 8.29
CA TRP A 150 -11.80 -4.83 7.12
C TRP A 150 -12.49 -5.84 6.19
N GLU A 151 -11.92 -7.03 6.00
CA GLU A 151 -12.52 -8.10 5.19
C GLU A 151 -13.84 -8.61 5.77
N ASN A 152 -13.97 -8.60 7.09
CA ASN A 152 -15.17 -9.02 7.80
C ASN A 152 -16.22 -7.90 7.97
N VAL A 153 -15.98 -6.69 7.43
CA VAL A 153 -17.00 -5.62 7.45
C VAL A 153 -18.11 -6.00 6.47
N ASP A 154 -19.27 -6.34 7.03
CA ASP A 154 -20.51 -6.49 6.26
C ASP A 154 -20.83 -5.20 5.49
N SER A 155 -21.00 -5.33 4.17
CA SER A 155 -21.39 -4.24 3.26
C SER A 155 -22.68 -3.55 3.69
N GLU A 156 -23.61 -4.31 4.27
CA GLU A 156 -24.91 -3.82 4.76
C GLU A 156 -24.84 -3.31 6.21
N SER A 157 -23.69 -3.37 6.86
CA SER A 157 -23.51 -2.69 8.14
C SER A 157 -23.48 -1.16 7.96
N HIS A 158 -23.69 -0.41 9.03
CA HIS A 158 -23.55 1.04 9.00
C HIS A 158 -22.13 1.45 8.54
N VAL A 159 -21.10 0.76 9.04
CA VAL A 159 -19.70 1.01 8.69
C VAL A 159 -19.43 0.68 7.21
N GLY A 160 -19.94 -0.45 6.72
CA GLY A 160 -19.84 -0.86 5.32
C GLY A 160 -20.45 0.17 4.37
N ARG A 161 -21.69 0.61 4.64
CA ARG A 161 -22.34 1.66 3.82
C ARG A 161 -21.63 3.00 3.87
N VAL A 162 -21.11 3.42 5.03
CA VAL A 162 -20.31 4.65 5.17
C VAL A 162 -19.03 4.54 4.35
N PHE A 163 -18.35 3.39 4.42
CA PHE A 163 -17.15 3.12 3.63
C PHE A 163 -17.44 3.17 2.13
N GLN A 164 -18.44 2.44 1.64
CA GLN A 164 -18.81 2.44 0.22
C GLN A 164 -19.20 3.83 -0.30
N LYS A 165 -19.93 4.61 0.51
CA LYS A 165 -20.42 5.93 0.10
C LYS A 165 -19.34 7.02 0.15
N TYR A 166 -18.43 6.94 1.11
CA TYR A 166 -17.51 8.05 1.43
C TYR A 166 -16.01 7.68 1.30
N MET A 167 -15.68 6.45 0.92
CA MET A 167 -14.37 6.02 0.43
C MET A 167 -14.46 5.55 -1.02
N PRO A 168 -14.70 6.46 -1.98
CA PRO A 168 -14.61 6.14 -3.40
C PRO A 168 -13.13 5.95 -3.82
N ILE A 169 -12.56 4.85 -3.36
CA ILE A 169 -11.20 4.40 -3.62
C ILE A 169 -11.26 2.91 -3.92
N GLY A 170 -10.47 2.44 -4.88
CA GLY A 170 -10.42 1.01 -5.18
C GLY A 170 -9.62 0.71 -6.44
N THR A 171 -9.57 -0.55 -6.82
CA THR A 171 -8.93 -1.00 -8.05
C THR A 171 -9.94 -1.08 -9.19
N PHE A 172 -9.57 -0.57 -10.36
CA PHE A 172 -10.42 -0.62 -11.54
C PHE A 172 -9.60 -0.79 -12.81
N GLY A 173 -9.87 -1.86 -13.56
CA GLY A 173 -9.12 -2.21 -14.77
C GLY A 173 -7.65 -2.57 -14.50
N THR A 174 -6.92 -2.86 -15.57
CA THR A 174 -5.50 -3.21 -15.51
C THR A 174 -4.67 -2.38 -16.49
N ASP A 175 -3.41 -2.16 -16.14
CA ASP A 175 -2.45 -1.55 -17.05
C ASP A 175 -1.95 -2.56 -18.10
N LYS A 176 -1.07 -2.11 -19.00
CA LYS A 176 -0.49 -2.98 -20.04
C LYS A 176 0.35 -4.14 -19.48
N ARG A 177 0.79 -4.04 -18.23
CA ARG A 177 1.50 -5.08 -17.49
C ARG A 177 0.52 -5.93 -16.68
N GLY A 178 -0.79 -5.81 -16.89
CA GLY A 178 -1.82 -6.52 -16.15
C GLY A 178 -1.95 -6.10 -14.69
N ALA A 179 -1.16 -5.13 -14.21
CA ALA A 179 -1.26 -4.68 -12.83
C ALA A 179 -2.57 -3.90 -12.64
N PRO A 180 -3.30 -4.13 -11.53
CA PRO A 180 -4.49 -3.35 -11.22
C PRO A 180 -4.16 -1.85 -11.14
N VAL A 181 -5.08 -1.01 -11.65
CA VAL A 181 -4.97 0.44 -11.51
C VAL A 181 -5.78 0.89 -10.31
N PHE A 182 -5.12 1.55 -9.36
CA PHE A 182 -5.74 2.07 -8.14
C PHE A 182 -6.31 3.46 -8.39
N TYR A 183 -7.61 3.63 -8.24
CA TYR A 183 -8.30 4.90 -8.33
C TYR A 183 -8.58 5.45 -6.94
N SER A 184 -8.34 6.74 -6.77
CA SER A 184 -8.69 7.47 -5.54
C SER A 184 -9.36 8.78 -5.91
N LEU A 185 -10.58 8.99 -5.39
CA LEU A 185 -11.19 10.30 -5.28
C LEU A 185 -10.80 10.86 -3.91
N PRO A 186 -9.85 11.81 -3.81
CA PRO A 186 -9.28 12.26 -2.54
C PRO A 186 -10.19 13.25 -1.81
N ASP A 187 -11.51 13.05 -1.88
CA ASP A 187 -12.49 13.88 -1.18
C ASP A 187 -12.94 13.19 0.10
N VAL A 188 -12.28 13.56 1.19
CA VAL A 188 -12.58 13.13 2.56
C VAL A 188 -13.83 13.89 3.04
N ARG A 189 -14.98 13.64 2.42
CA ARG A 189 -16.20 14.45 2.59
C ARG A 189 -16.82 14.31 3.98
N GLU A 190 -16.89 13.09 4.49
CA GLU A 190 -17.74 12.75 5.65
C GLU A 190 -17.09 11.79 6.65
N ILE A 191 -15.91 11.26 6.33
CA ILE A 191 -15.14 10.40 7.23
C ILE A 191 -13.91 11.16 7.73
N GLY A 192 -13.52 10.97 8.99
CA GLY A 192 -12.28 11.55 9.49
C GLY A 192 -11.06 11.00 8.73
N PHE A 193 -9.98 11.79 8.67
CA PHE A 193 -8.75 11.37 7.97
C PHE A 193 -8.17 10.05 8.51
N GLU A 194 -8.33 9.77 9.80
CA GLU A 194 -7.86 8.52 10.39
C GLU A 194 -8.62 7.29 9.83
N ALA A 195 -9.94 7.39 9.68
CA ALA A 195 -10.74 6.34 9.06
C ALA A 195 -10.36 6.18 7.58
N TYR A 196 -10.11 7.30 6.88
CA TYR A 196 -9.59 7.30 5.51
C TYR A 196 -8.25 6.58 5.42
N GLU A 197 -7.31 6.88 6.32
CA GLU A 197 -5.97 6.31 6.32
C GLU A 197 -6.00 4.79 6.52
N ARG A 198 -6.77 4.30 7.50
CA ARG A 198 -6.93 2.86 7.75
C ARG A 198 -7.58 2.15 6.57
N GLY A 199 -8.65 2.73 6.02
CA GLY A 199 -9.34 2.18 4.85
C GLY A 199 -8.50 2.19 3.58
N SER A 200 -7.72 3.25 3.37
CA SER A 200 -6.77 3.38 2.25
C SER A 200 -5.67 2.31 2.34
N LEU A 201 -5.08 2.11 3.51
CA LEU A 201 -4.10 1.04 3.74
C LEU A 201 -4.70 -0.33 3.39
N TYR A 202 -5.91 -0.63 3.88
CA TYR A 202 -6.60 -1.88 3.53
C TYR A 202 -6.74 -2.08 2.02
N LEU A 203 -7.24 -1.08 1.30
CA LEU A 203 -7.42 -1.18 -0.15
C LEU A 203 -6.09 -1.29 -0.91
N ILE A 204 -5.02 -0.66 -0.42
CA ILE A 204 -3.67 -0.81 -0.97
C ILE A 204 -3.16 -2.24 -0.78
N HIS A 205 -3.32 -2.82 0.40
CA HIS A 205 -2.91 -4.21 0.65
C HIS A 205 -3.73 -5.20 -0.18
N LYS A 206 -5.03 -4.96 -0.35
CA LYS A 206 -5.87 -5.72 -1.28
C LYS A 206 -5.36 -5.61 -2.72
N THR A 207 -4.97 -4.41 -3.14
CA THR A 207 -4.35 -4.18 -4.46
C THR A 207 -3.05 -4.94 -4.62
N VAL A 208 -2.20 -4.96 -3.59
CA VAL A 208 -0.95 -5.73 -3.57
C VAL A 208 -1.22 -7.23 -3.74
N ARG A 209 -2.24 -7.78 -3.08
CA ARG A 209 -2.64 -9.19 -3.29
C ARG A 209 -3.04 -9.46 -4.74
N SER A 210 -3.78 -8.57 -5.38
CA SER A 210 -4.10 -8.69 -6.81
C SER A 210 -2.87 -8.58 -7.73
N ILE A 211 -1.88 -7.75 -7.37
CA ILE A 211 -0.59 -7.70 -8.10
C ILE A 211 0.15 -9.05 -7.97
N GLU A 212 0.12 -9.66 -6.79
CA GLU A 212 0.72 -10.97 -6.53
C GLU A 212 0.03 -12.09 -7.31
N ASP A 213 -1.31 -12.05 -7.47
CA ASP A 213 -2.04 -13.01 -8.30
C ASP A 213 -1.56 -12.93 -9.77
N VAL A 214 -1.50 -11.71 -10.32
CA VAL A 214 -0.96 -11.47 -11.66
C VAL A 214 0.51 -11.88 -11.77
N SER A 215 1.28 -11.75 -10.69
CA SER A 215 2.69 -12.17 -10.64
C SER A 215 2.83 -13.69 -10.76
N LEU A 216 2.00 -14.44 -10.04
CA LEU A 216 1.97 -15.90 -10.09
C LEU A 216 1.58 -16.42 -11.47
N GLU A 217 0.59 -15.80 -12.11
CA GLU A 217 0.17 -16.14 -13.47
C GLU A 217 1.27 -15.89 -14.51
N ARG A 218 2.06 -14.83 -14.33
CA ARG A 218 3.14 -14.44 -15.26
C ARG A 218 4.46 -15.13 -15.01
N GLY A 219 4.67 -15.71 -13.83
CA GLY A 219 5.96 -16.23 -13.41
C GLY A 219 7.04 -15.16 -13.16
N ARG A 220 6.64 -13.90 -12.96
CA ARG A 220 7.54 -12.78 -12.61
C ARG A 220 6.84 -11.85 -11.64
N HIS A 221 7.55 -11.39 -10.60
CA HIS A 221 6.93 -10.60 -9.54
C HIS A 221 6.81 -9.14 -9.93
N LEU A 222 5.59 -8.71 -10.28
CA LEU A 222 5.27 -7.31 -10.50
C LEU A 222 5.39 -6.54 -9.18
N LEU A 223 6.11 -5.43 -9.18
CA LEU A 223 6.32 -4.63 -7.97
C LEU A 223 5.29 -3.52 -7.79
N HIS A 224 4.85 -2.94 -8.91
CA HIS A 224 4.28 -1.60 -8.93
C HIS A 224 2.85 -1.56 -9.49
N ALA A 225 2.01 -0.70 -8.90
CA ALA A 225 0.71 -0.32 -9.47
C ALA A 225 0.69 1.13 -9.97
N ASN A 226 -0.22 1.42 -10.89
CA ASN A 226 -0.56 2.78 -11.26
C ASN A 226 -1.61 3.33 -10.29
N VAL A 227 -1.47 4.60 -9.92
CA VAL A 227 -2.47 5.32 -9.14
C VAL A 227 -3.07 6.42 -9.99
N VAL A 228 -4.39 6.56 -9.94
CA VAL A 228 -5.14 7.65 -10.57
C VAL A 228 -5.83 8.45 -9.47
N PHE A 229 -5.38 9.68 -9.25
CA PHE A 229 -6.12 10.64 -8.44
C PHE A 229 -7.06 11.42 -9.33
N ASP A 230 -8.34 11.24 -9.09
CA ASP A 230 -9.37 11.95 -9.79
C ASP A 230 -9.83 13.14 -8.95
N MET A 231 -9.55 14.35 -9.43
CA MET A 231 -9.80 15.57 -8.67
C MET A 231 -11.16 16.19 -9.01
N GLN A 232 -12.05 15.43 -9.65
CA GLN A 232 -13.40 15.88 -9.97
C GLN A 232 -14.12 16.33 -8.68
N ASP A 233 -14.70 17.52 -8.72
CA ASP A 233 -15.49 18.12 -7.64
C ASP A 233 -14.78 18.28 -6.29
N VAL A 234 -13.44 18.17 -6.25
CA VAL A 234 -12.67 18.42 -5.04
C VAL A 234 -12.62 19.92 -4.75
N SER A 235 -13.15 20.32 -3.58
CA SER A 235 -13.13 21.71 -3.11
C SER A 235 -11.72 22.16 -2.70
N TRP A 236 -11.37 23.40 -3.03
CA TRP A 236 -10.11 24.03 -2.62
C TRP A 236 -9.88 24.02 -1.11
N VAL A 237 -10.93 24.35 -0.34
CA VAL A 237 -10.85 24.40 1.13
C VAL A 237 -10.47 23.05 1.70
N ARG A 238 -11.06 21.97 1.16
CA ARG A 238 -10.79 20.59 1.59
C ARG A 238 -9.40 20.13 1.18
N LEU A 239 -8.99 20.46 -0.03
CA LEU A 239 -7.65 20.11 -0.52
C LEU A 239 -6.57 20.71 0.39
N ILE A 240 -6.69 21.99 0.74
CA ILE A 240 -5.76 22.67 1.66
C ILE A 240 -5.81 22.09 3.07
N ALA A 241 -7.01 21.85 3.61
CA ALA A 241 -7.18 21.29 4.95
C ALA A 241 -6.50 19.91 5.11
N ASN A 242 -6.51 19.10 4.04
CA ASN A 242 -5.99 17.73 4.07
C ASN A 242 -4.54 17.58 3.57
N LEU A 243 -3.82 18.67 3.22
CA LEU A 243 -2.44 18.57 2.72
C LEU A 243 -1.49 17.86 3.69
N LYS A 244 -1.46 18.29 4.96
CA LYS A 244 -0.56 17.70 5.97
C LYS A 244 -0.94 16.27 6.34
N PRO A 245 -2.21 15.94 6.62
CA PRO A 245 -2.62 14.56 6.82
C PRO A 245 -2.28 13.68 5.62
N PHE A 246 -2.55 14.13 4.39
CA PHE A 246 -2.22 13.39 3.19
C PHE A 246 -0.72 13.14 3.04
N ALA A 247 0.12 14.16 3.28
CA ALA A 247 1.57 14.00 3.27
C ALA A 247 2.06 12.98 4.31
N ARG A 248 1.45 12.94 5.50
CA ARG A 248 1.74 11.91 6.52
C ARG A 248 1.38 10.51 6.00
N HIS A 249 0.21 10.36 5.38
CA HIS A 249 -0.21 9.08 4.82
C HIS A 249 0.75 8.58 3.73
N VAL A 250 1.15 9.46 2.81
CA VAL A 250 2.15 9.13 1.78
C VAL A 250 3.49 8.78 2.43
N LYS A 251 3.92 9.52 3.46
CA LYS A 251 5.14 9.20 4.20
C LYS A 251 5.09 7.80 4.84
N THR A 252 3.96 7.41 5.44
CA THR A 252 3.79 6.06 5.99
C THR A 252 3.95 4.99 4.91
N GLN A 253 3.46 5.23 3.69
CA GLN A 253 3.65 4.32 2.56
C GLN A 253 5.11 4.31 2.09
N ASP A 254 5.75 5.47 1.95
CA ASP A 254 7.15 5.58 1.51
C ASP A 254 8.10 4.92 2.53
N ASP A 255 7.80 4.98 3.82
CA ASP A 255 8.63 4.38 4.88
C ASP A 255 8.45 2.85 4.99
N ASN A 256 7.23 2.32 4.79
CA ASN A 256 6.92 0.91 5.06
C ASN A 256 6.67 0.07 3.80
N MET A 257 6.24 0.69 2.71
CA MET A 257 5.95 0.03 1.43
C MET A 257 6.59 0.80 0.28
N PRO A 258 7.91 1.07 0.32
CA PRO A 258 8.57 1.83 -0.71
C PRO A 258 8.46 1.15 -2.07
N GLU A 259 8.63 1.96 -3.13
CA GLU A 259 8.67 1.48 -4.52
C GLU A 259 7.46 0.59 -4.86
N ARG A 260 6.25 1.04 -4.49
CA ARG A 260 4.97 0.44 -4.92
C ARG A 260 4.26 1.26 -6.01
N LEU A 261 4.54 2.56 -6.07
CA LEU A 261 4.00 3.44 -7.09
C LEU A 261 4.81 3.31 -8.39
N TYR A 262 4.14 2.98 -9.50
CA TYR A 262 4.73 3.04 -10.85
C TYR A 262 4.62 4.46 -11.41
N THR A 263 3.39 4.91 -11.66
CA THR A 263 3.06 6.31 -11.97
C THR A 263 1.79 6.72 -11.25
N CYS A 264 1.71 8.01 -10.93
CA CYS A 264 0.55 8.66 -10.36
C CYS A 264 -0.02 9.65 -11.39
N LEU A 265 -1.25 9.43 -11.84
CA LEU A 265 -1.95 10.31 -12.76
C LEU A 265 -2.96 11.16 -12.00
N VAL A 266 -2.80 12.48 -12.01
CA VAL A 266 -3.82 13.39 -11.49
C VAL A 266 -4.69 13.85 -12.66
N ILE A 267 -5.97 13.47 -12.64
CA ILE A 267 -6.93 13.77 -13.69
C ILE A 267 -7.98 14.76 -13.21
N ARG A 268 -8.59 15.49 -14.16
CA ARG A 268 -9.64 16.50 -13.89
C ARG A 268 -9.27 17.51 -12.79
N ALA A 269 -7.98 17.80 -12.65
CA ALA A 269 -7.46 18.76 -11.68
C ALA A 269 -8.09 20.15 -11.90
N PRO A 270 -8.75 20.74 -10.87
CA PRO A 270 -9.21 22.12 -10.97
C PRO A 270 -7.99 23.03 -11.06
N LEU A 271 -8.13 24.23 -11.65
CA LEU A 271 -6.98 25.15 -11.85
C LEU A 271 -6.23 25.44 -10.54
N VAL A 272 -6.98 25.52 -9.44
CA VAL A 272 -6.45 25.74 -8.10
C VAL A 272 -5.52 24.61 -7.62
N PHE A 273 -5.67 23.38 -8.14
CA PHE A 273 -4.81 22.24 -7.78
C PHE A 273 -3.33 22.54 -7.98
N THR A 274 -2.98 23.32 -9.00
CA THR A 274 -1.59 23.72 -9.25
C THR A 274 -0.97 24.41 -8.03
N ALA A 275 -1.73 25.24 -7.32
CA ALA A 275 -1.26 25.91 -6.11
C ALA A 275 -1.15 24.94 -4.92
N ALA A 276 -2.12 24.04 -4.72
CA ALA A 276 -2.05 23.02 -3.69
C ALA A 276 -0.88 22.05 -3.94
N TRP A 277 -0.64 21.66 -5.19
CA TRP A 277 0.48 20.81 -5.56
C TRP A 277 1.82 21.47 -5.23
N LYS A 278 1.98 22.78 -5.47
CA LYS A 278 3.17 23.53 -5.05
C LYS A 278 3.38 23.51 -3.53
N LEU A 279 2.30 23.52 -2.75
CA LEU A 279 2.36 23.42 -1.28
C LEU A 279 2.60 21.99 -0.79
N LEU A 280 2.12 20.99 -1.53
CA LEU A 280 2.25 19.58 -1.18
C LEU A 280 3.65 19.02 -1.50
N LYS A 281 4.20 19.37 -2.67
CA LYS A 281 5.50 18.85 -3.16
C LYS A 281 6.61 18.83 -2.10
N PRO A 282 6.86 19.90 -1.32
CA PRO A 282 7.95 19.92 -0.34
C PRO A 282 7.76 18.94 0.83
N LEU A 283 6.55 18.39 0.99
CA LEU A 283 6.21 17.43 2.05
C LEU A 283 6.35 15.96 1.58
N LEU A 284 6.63 15.73 0.30
CA LEU A 284 6.73 14.40 -0.30
C LEU A 284 8.19 14.06 -0.64
N ALA A 285 8.52 12.77 -0.70
CA ALA A 285 9.80 12.32 -1.22
C ALA A 285 9.96 12.69 -2.70
N THR A 286 11.18 13.03 -3.13
CA THR A 286 11.47 13.43 -4.51
C THR A 286 11.07 12.33 -5.50
N GLU A 287 11.39 11.08 -5.18
CA GLU A 287 11.05 9.91 -5.99
C GLU A 287 9.53 9.79 -6.21
N THR A 288 8.73 10.13 -5.21
CA THR A 288 7.26 10.14 -5.30
C THR A 288 6.77 11.30 -6.15
N VAL A 289 7.37 12.49 -6.03
CA VAL A 289 7.04 13.67 -6.86
C VAL A 289 7.33 13.42 -8.34
N ASP A 290 8.42 12.75 -8.66
CA ASP A 290 8.86 12.49 -10.04
C ASP A 290 7.92 11.52 -10.78
N LYS A 291 7.17 10.69 -10.05
CA LYS A 291 6.18 9.75 -10.60
C LYS A 291 4.81 10.38 -10.86
N VAL A 292 4.59 11.64 -10.45
CA VAL A 292 3.29 12.34 -10.54
C VAL A 292 3.17 13.13 -11.85
N SER A 293 2.18 12.75 -12.66
CA SER A 293 1.80 13.45 -13.89
C SER A 293 0.41 14.08 -13.75
N ILE A 294 0.34 15.40 -13.88
CA ILE A 294 -0.91 16.14 -13.84
C ILE A 294 -1.44 16.31 -15.26
N LEU A 295 -2.56 15.66 -15.56
CA LEU A 295 -3.21 15.73 -16.86
C LEU A 295 -4.21 16.89 -16.89
N GLY A 296 -4.20 17.67 -17.98
CA GLY A 296 -5.09 18.83 -18.15
C GLY A 296 -6.58 18.46 -18.21
N ARG A 297 -7.47 19.48 -18.14
CA ARG A 297 -8.94 19.34 -17.99
C ARG A 297 -9.66 18.34 -18.94
N ARG A 298 -9.08 17.98 -20.08
CA ARG A 298 -9.66 17.04 -21.05
C ARG A 298 -9.32 15.57 -20.79
N ALA A 299 -8.42 15.28 -19.86
CA ALA A 299 -8.13 13.91 -19.45
C ALA A 299 -9.15 13.44 -18.39
N GLY A 300 -10.25 12.84 -18.83
CA GLY A 300 -11.15 12.06 -17.95
C GLY A 300 -10.90 10.55 -18.09
N PRO A 301 -11.62 9.67 -17.36
CA PRO A 301 -11.53 8.21 -17.54
C PRO A 301 -11.74 7.78 -19.00
N THR A 302 -12.63 8.47 -19.72
CA THR A 302 -12.87 8.30 -21.16
C THR A 302 -11.64 8.65 -22.01
N ALA A 303 -10.85 9.64 -21.60
CA ALA A 303 -9.59 9.98 -22.26
C ALA A 303 -8.45 9.00 -21.91
N LEU A 304 -8.58 8.22 -20.83
CA LEU A 304 -7.70 7.09 -20.49
C LEU A 304 -8.10 5.80 -21.22
N GLY A 305 -9.24 5.79 -21.93
CA GLY A 305 -9.63 4.73 -22.85
C GLY A 305 -10.90 3.95 -22.49
N GLY A 306 -11.71 4.35 -21.51
CA GLY A 306 -13.01 3.68 -21.29
C GLY A 306 -13.95 4.28 -20.24
N PRO A 307 -14.98 3.53 -19.81
CA PRO A 307 -16.08 4.06 -19.01
C PRO A 307 -15.64 4.56 -17.62
N SER A 308 -16.37 5.52 -17.07
CA SER A 308 -16.14 6.03 -15.71
C SER A 308 -16.35 4.92 -14.68
N PRO A 309 -15.42 4.70 -13.72
CA PRO A 309 -15.63 3.74 -12.64
C PRO A 309 -16.79 4.11 -11.70
N TRP A 310 -17.31 5.35 -11.80
CA TRP A 310 -18.38 5.88 -10.96
C TRP A 310 -19.78 5.86 -11.62
N ALA A 311 -19.97 5.12 -12.73
CA ALA A 311 -21.27 5.05 -13.42
C ALA A 311 -22.30 4.20 -12.64
N PRO A 312 -23.58 4.61 -12.54
CA PRO A 312 -24.61 3.80 -11.88
C PRO A 312 -24.82 2.46 -12.61
N GLY A 313 -24.83 1.34 -11.87
CA GLY A 313 -25.15 0.00 -12.40
C GLY A 313 -24.06 -1.06 -12.30
N TRP A 314 -22.94 -0.78 -11.60
CA TRP A 314 -21.79 -1.70 -11.48
C TRP A 314 -21.32 -1.91 -10.03
N SER A 315 -22.21 -1.66 -9.06
CA SER A 315 -22.03 -2.01 -7.64
C SER A 315 -22.50 -3.43 -7.36
#